data_AF-A0A6P2J9F8-F1
#
_entry.id   AF-A0A6P2J9F8-F1
#
_cell.length_a   1.000
_cell.length_b   1.000
_cell.length_c   1.000
_cell.angle_alpha   90.00
_cell.angle_beta   90.00
_cell.angle_gamma   90.00
#
_symmetry.space_group_name_H-M   'P 1'
#
loop_
_entity.id
_entity.type
_entity.pdbx_description
1 polymer ?
#
loop_
_entity_poly.entity_id
_entity_poly.type
_entity_poly.pdbx_seq_one_letter_code
_entity_poly.pdbx_strand_id
1 'polypeptide(L)'
;MKAVPVKHMARVGESELPELLRSIVTYEGEPETRLALRFLALTFVRTIELRQAEWTEIDLERREWRIPAEKMKMRRVHIVPLAEQTIALLSDLRALTGHRRWLFPNSRRPLQQMSENTILYALYRMGYRSRMTGHGFRGLVSTILNEKGFNSDWIERQLAPRSSSLS
;
A
#
# COMPACT_ATOMS: atom_id res chain seq x y z
N MET A 1 2.83 -6.19 -35.04
CA MET A 1 2.52 -5.23 -33.95
C MET A 1 3.80 -4.98 -33.16
N LYS A 2 4.26 -3.72 -33.05
CA LYS A 2 5.39 -3.38 -32.16
C LYS A 2 4.90 -3.51 -30.72
N ALA A 3 5.52 -4.39 -29.94
CA ALA A 3 5.25 -4.49 -28.51
C ALA A 3 5.55 -3.13 -27.86
N VAL A 4 4.56 -2.53 -27.22
CA VAL A 4 4.76 -1.35 -26.39
C VAL A 4 5.68 -1.78 -25.24
N PRO A 5 6.86 -1.16 -25.03
CA PRO A 5 7.71 -1.53 -23.93
C PRO A 5 6.93 -1.34 -22.63
N VAL A 6 6.72 -2.42 -21.88
CA VAL A 6 6.15 -2.34 -20.54
C VAL A 6 7.13 -1.51 -19.71
N LYS A 7 6.77 -0.25 -19.45
CA LYS A 7 7.55 0.61 -18.58
C LYS A 7 7.45 0.06 -17.17
N HIS A 8 8.40 -0.80 -16.79
CA HIS A 8 8.54 -1.25 -15.42
C HIS A 8 8.76 -0.01 -14.54
N MET A 9 7.83 0.25 -13.62
CA MET A 9 8.00 1.36 -12.67
C MET A 9 9.24 1.12 -11.82
N ALA A 10 9.95 2.19 -11.48
CA ALA A 10 11.15 2.11 -10.65
C ALA A 10 10.85 1.40 -9.32
N ARG A 11 11.61 0.33 -9.08
CA ARG A 11 11.59 -0.48 -7.87
C ARG A 11 13.01 -0.90 -7.57
N VAL A 12 13.34 -0.99 -6.29
CA VAL A 12 14.60 -1.55 -5.81
C VAL A 12 14.67 -3.05 -6.10
N GLY A 13 15.86 -3.66 -6.04
CA GLY A 13 16.02 -5.12 -6.13
C GLY A 13 15.60 -5.85 -4.82
N GLU A 14 15.50 -7.19 -4.85
CA GLU A 14 15.23 -7.98 -3.62
C GLU A 14 16.30 -7.72 -2.55
N SER A 15 17.58 -7.62 -2.94
CA SER A 15 18.70 -7.36 -2.04
C SER A 15 18.59 -6.04 -1.27
N GLU A 16 17.86 -5.07 -1.82
CA GLU A 16 17.68 -3.74 -1.23
C GLU A 16 16.39 -3.64 -0.40
N LEU A 17 15.49 -4.62 -0.49
CA LEU A 17 14.25 -4.62 0.27
C LEU A 17 14.47 -4.50 1.79
N PRO A 18 15.43 -5.21 2.41
CA PRO A 18 15.70 -5.04 3.83
C PRO A 18 16.09 -3.60 4.20
N GLU A 19 16.88 -2.93 3.37
CA GLU A 19 17.28 -1.54 3.60
C GLU A 19 16.10 -0.58 3.45
N LEU A 20 15.29 -0.76 2.39
CA LEU A 20 14.06 0.00 2.17
C LEU A 20 13.09 -0.11 3.37
N LEU A 21 12.88 -1.32 3.87
CA LEU A 21 12.02 -1.54 5.04
C LEU A 21 12.57 -0.86 6.29
N ARG A 22 13.89 -0.90 6.52
CA ARG A 22 14.53 -0.16 7.62
C ARG A 22 14.33 1.35 7.46
N SER A 23 14.56 1.90 6.26
CA SER A 23 14.34 3.34 5.99
C SER A 23 12.90 3.77 6.29
N ILE A 24 11.91 2.93 5.95
CA ILE A 24 10.49 3.20 6.25
C ILE A 24 10.21 3.20 7.75
N VAL A 25 10.78 2.25 8.49
CA VAL A 25 10.62 2.16 9.94
C VAL A 25 11.26 3.37 10.63
N THR A 26 12.43 3.80 10.20
CA THR A 26 13.17 4.93 10.79
C THR A 26 12.80 6.29 10.21
N TYR A 27 11.85 6.37 9.27
CA TYR A 27 11.45 7.65 8.68
C TYR A 27 10.86 8.60 9.72
N GLU A 28 11.34 9.84 9.76
CA GLU A 28 10.97 10.88 10.75
C GLU A 28 10.06 11.99 10.18
N GLY A 29 9.18 11.65 9.23
CA GLY A 29 8.17 12.59 8.74
C GLY A 29 6.95 12.74 9.64
N GLU A 30 5.90 13.37 9.12
CA GLU A 30 4.60 13.48 9.79
C GLU A 30 4.08 12.11 10.26
N PRO A 31 3.51 12.00 11.49
CA PRO A 31 3.05 10.74 12.05
C PRO A 31 2.15 9.92 11.12
N GLU A 32 1.15 10.55 10.49
CA GLU A 32 0.24 9.88 9.57
C GLU A 32 0.95 9.39 8.30
N THR A 33 1.98 10.12 7.83
CA THR A 33 2.78 9.68 6.67
C THR A 33 3.66 8.48 7.02
N ARG A 34 4.24 8.46 8.22
CA ARG A 34 5.03 7.33 8.72
C ARG A 34 4.17 6.07 8.83
N LEU A 35 3.00 6.19 9.43
CA LEU A 35 2.04 5.09 9.57
C LEU A 35 1.53 4.63 8.20
N ALA A 36 1.27 5.54 7.26
CA ALA A 36 0.86 5.18 5.89
C ALA A 36 1.93 4.38 5.13
N LEU A 37 3.21 4.78 5.25
CA LEU A 37 4.31 4.04 4.63
C LEU A 37 4.46 2.63 5.21
N ARG A 38 4.39 2.50 6.53
CA ARG A 38 4.47 1.20 7.21
C ARG A 38 3.27 0.32 6.85
N PHE A 39 2.06 0.88 6.83
CA PHE A 39 0.85 0.17 6.44
C PHE A 39 0.93 -0.32 4.99
N LEU A 40 1.41 0.52 4.06
CA LEU A 40 1.66 0.13 2.68
C LEU A 40 2.69 -1.01 2.58
N ALA A 41 3.76 -0.97 3.37
CA ALA A 41 4.80 -2.00 3.40
C ALA A 41 4.33 -3.33 4.04
N LEU A 42 3.28 -3.30 4.88
CA LEU A 42 2.69 -4.50 5.49
C LEU A 42 1.58 -5.13 4.63
N THR A 43 0.87 -4.32 3.84
CA THR A 43 -0.34 -4.76 3.11
C THR A 43 -0.15 -4.83 1.59
N PHE A 44 0.83 -4.11 1.04
CA PHE A 44 1.11 -4.06 -0.40
C PHE A 44 -0.08 -3.65 -1.29
N VAL A 45 -1.05 -2.93 -0.73
CA VAL A 45 -2.18 -2.37 -1.49
C VAL A 45 -1.70 -1.31 -2.49
N ARG A 46 -2.58 -0.89 -3.41
CA ARG A 46 -2.28 0.24 -4.29
C ARG A 46 -2.25 1.53 -3.48
N THR A 47 -1.41 2.48 -3.89
CA THR A 47 -1.36 3.81 -3.26
C THR A 47 -2.72 4.51 -3.27
N ILE A 48 -3.54 4.31 -4.31
CA ILE A 48 -4.89 4.88 -4.37
C ILE A 48 -5.82 4.25 -3.33
N GLU A 49 -5.76 2.93 -3.14
CA GLU A 49 -6.53 2.20 -2.13
C GLU A 49 -6.12 2.65 -0.72
N LEU A 50 -4.80 2.73 -0.45
CA LEU A 50 -4.25 3.25 0.79
C LEU A 50 -4.82 4.64 1.12
N ARG A 51 -4.75 5.57 0.15
CA ARG A 51 -5.20 6.95 0.36
C ARG A 51 -6.69 7.04 0.60
N GLN A 52 -7.48 6.24 -0.10
CA GLN A 52 -8.94 6.23 0.00
C GLN A 52 -9.46 5.30 1.11
N ALA A 53 -8.59 4.76 1.97
CA ALA A 53 -8.98 3.86 3.04
C ALA A 53 -9.81 4.63 4.10
N GLU A 54 -10.96 4.05 4.47
CA GLU A 54 -11.87 4.61 5.46
C GLU A 54 -11.99 3.73 6.70
N TRP A 55 -12.22 4.36 7.86
CA TRP A 55 -12.30 3.62 9.12
C TRP A 55 -13.44 2.61 9.16
N THR A 56 -14.49 2.85 8.38
CA THR A 56 -15.65 1.96 8.20
C THR A 56 -15.33 0.68 7.41
N GLU A 57 -14.17 0.61 6.76
CA GLU A 57 -13.74 -0.56 5.97
C GLU A 57 -12.92 -1.56 6.79
N ILE A 58 -12.52 -1.17 8.00
CA ILE A 58 -11.69 -1.99 8.88
C ILE A 58 -12.58 -2.79 9.83
N ASP A 59 -12.52 -4.11 9.69
CA ASP A 59 -13.16 -5.07 10.59
C ASP A 59 -12.07 -5.72 11.47
N LEU A 60 -11.95 -5.24 12.70
CA LEU A 60 -10.95 -5.74 13.65
C LEU A 60 -11.30 -7.13 14.22
N GLU A 61 -12.59 -7.49 14.26
CA GLU A 61 -13.02 -8.81 14.74
C GLU A 61 -12.63 -9.89 13.73
N ARG A 62 -12.89 -9.63 12.44
CA ARG A 62 -12.49 -10.51 11.34
C ARG A 62 -11.02 -10.36 10.96
N ARG A 63 -10.34 -9.32 11.46
CA ARG A 63 -8.96 -8.95 11.08
C ARG A 63 -8.84 -8.74 9.58
N GLU A 64 -9.80 -8.00 9.00
CA GLU A 64 -9.92 -7.75 7.57
C GLU A 64 -10.03 -6.25 7.29
N TRP A 65 -9.36 -5.77 6.25
CA TRP A 65 -9.72 -4.53 5.58
C TRP A 65 -10.50 -4.88 4.30
N ARG A 66 -11.75 -4.45 4.22
CA ARG A 66 -12.70 -4.80 3.16
C ARG A 66 -12.89 -3.61 2.25
N ILE A 67 -12.07 -3.50 1.21
CA ILE A 67 -12.14 -2.40 0.23
C ILE A 67 -13.38 -2.60 -0.65
N PRO A 68 -14.33 -1.65 -0.65
CA PRO A 68 -15.57 -1.77 -1.40
C PRO A 68 -15.39 -1.88 -2.91
N ALA A 69 -16.31 -2.58 -3.58
CA ALA A 69 -16.25 -2.83 -5.02
C ALA A 69 -16.20 -1.54 -5.85
N GLU A 70 -16.88 -0.49 -5.41
CA GLU A 70 -16.91 0.83 -6.04
C GLU A 70 -15.55 1.55 -6.05
N LYS A 71 -14.65 1.21 -5.13
CA LYS A 71 -13.27 1.73 -5.10
C LYS A 71 -12.32 0.89 -5.95
N MET A 72 -12.78 -0.27 -6.43
CA MET A 72 -11.96 -1.24 -7.15
C MET A 72 -12.20 -1.20 -8.66
N LYS A 73 -11.12 -1.26 -9.44
CA LYS A 73 -11.17 -1.30 -10.91
C LYS A 73 -12.07 -2.43 -11.45
N MET A 74 -12.06 -3.59 -10.79
CA MET A 74 -12.79 -4.79 -11.24
C MET A 74 -14.19 -4.93 -10.62
N ARG A 75 -14.67 -3.91 -9.87
CA ARG A 75 -15.97 -3.93 -9.19
C ARG A 75 -16.22 -5.18 -8.35
N ARG A 76 -15.17 -5.66 -7.68
CA ARG A 76 -15.23 -6.74 -6.69
C ARG A 76 -14.63 -6.24 -5.40
N VAL A 77 -15.22 -6.64 -4.29
CA VAL A 77 -14.68 -6.37 -2.95
C VAL A 77 -13.28 -6.96 -2.88
N HIS A 78 -12.31 -6.18 -2.41
CA HIS A 78 -10.96 -6.66 -2.14
C HIS A 78 -10.78 -6.78 -0.63
N ILE A 79 -10.58 -8.02 -0.17
CA ILE A 79 -10.32 -8.30 1.23
C ILE A 79 -8.81 -8.39 1.43
N VAL A 80 -8.30 -7.56 2.32
CA VAL A 80 -6.90 -7.50 2.75
C VAL A 80 -6.82 -8.04 4.18
N PRO A 81 -6.22 -9.22 4.41
CA PRO A 81 -6.00 -9.73 5.77
C PRO A 81 -5.07 -8.82 6.58
N LEU A 82 -5.38 -8.63 7.86
CA LEU A 82 -4.63 -7.78 8.78
C LEU A 82 -3.79 -8.62 9.74
N ALA A 83 -2.48 -8.66 9.49
CA ALA A 83 -1.50 -9.24 10.39
C ALA A 83 -1.45 -8.49 11.74
N GLU A 84 -0.88 -9.11 12.76
CA GLU A 84 -0.77 -8.53 14.11
C GLU A 84 -0.07 -7.17 14.10
N GLN A 85 1.01 -7.03 13.32
CA GLN A 85 1.72 -5.75 13.19
C GLN A 85 0.84 -4.68 12.53
N THR A 86 -0.01 -5.06 11.59
CA THR A 86 -0.94 -4.13 10.93
C THR A 86 -2.04 -3.67 11.89
N ILE A 87 -2.53 -4.56 12.75
CA ILE A 87 -3.53 -4.22 13.77
C ILE A 87 -2.93 -3.28 14.82
N ALA A 88 -1.71 -3.56 15.30
CA ALA A 88 -1.01 -2.67 16.21
C ALA A 88 -0.83 -1.25 15.61
N LEU A 89 -0.41 -1.19 14.34
CA LEU A 89 -0.30 0.07 13.61
C LEU A 89 -1.65 0.79 13.50
N LEU A 90 -2.74 0.08 13.23
CA LEU A 90 -4.09 0.66 13.18
C LEU A 90 -4.52 1.21 14.55
N SER A 91 -4.10 0.60 15.65
CA SER A 91 -4.34 1.15 16.99
C SER A 91 -3.65 2.52 17.17
N ASP A 92 -2.37 2.62 16.80
CA ASP A 92 -1.63 3.90 16.83
C ASP A 92 -2.28 4.95 15.93
N LEU A 93 -2.71 4.54 14.73
CA LEU A 93 -3.38 5.42 13.78
C LEU A 93 -4.74 5.90 14.31
N ARG A 94 -5.49 5.04 15.00
CA ARG A 94 -6.80 5.36 15.58
C ARG A 94 -6.69 6.48 16.60
N ALA A 95 -5.62 6.51 17.38
CA ALA A 95 -5.37 7.60 18.33
C ALA A 95 -5.21 8.97 17.63
N LEU A 96 -4.70 9.00 16.38
CA LEU A 96 -4.48 10.22 15.62
C LEU A 96 -5.67 10.62 14.73
N THR A 97 -6.31 9.65 14.09
CA THR A 97 -7.27 9.90 13.00
C THR A 97 -8.61 9.19 13.19
N GLY A 98 -8.82 8.45 14.28
CA GLY A 98 -10.01 7.64 14.51
C GLY A 98 -11.33 8.41 14.63
N HIS A 99 -11.25 9.72 14.84
CA HIS A 99 -12.39 10.65 14.83
C HIS A 99 -12.69 11.22 13.44
N ARG A 100 -11.97 10.78 12.40
CA ARG A 100 -12.09 11.25 11.01
C ARG A 100 -12.64 10.13 10.13
N ARG A 101 -13.04 10.49 8.90
CA ARG A 101 -13.48 9.50 7.89
C ARG A 101 -12.32 8.63 7.39
N TRP A 102 -11.24 9.28 6.97
CA TRP A 102 -10.09 8.63 6.34
C TRP A 102 -9.12 8.07 7.38
N LEU A 103 -8.56 6.88 7.11
CA LEU A 103 -7.41 6.35 7.87
C LEU A 103 -6.25 7.35 7.78
N PHE A 104 -5.97 7.80 6.55
CA PHE A 104 -4.85 8.68 6.22
C PHE A 104 -5.39 10.00 5.63
N PRO A 105 -5.78 10.98 6.46
CA PRO A 105 -6.26 12.28 6.01
C PRO A 105 -5.13 13.16 5.47
N ASN A 106 -5.49 14.19 4.71
CA ASN A 106 -4.57 15.27 4.36
C ASN A 106 -4.28 16.15 5.59
N SER A 107 -3.00 16.41 5.87
CA SER A 107 -2.59 17.20 7.03
C SER A 107 -3.12 18.63 7.05
N ARG A 108 -3.30 19.26 5.88
CA ARG A 108 -3.82 20.64 5.75
C ARG A 108 -5.33 20.69 5.53
N ARG A 109 -5.94 19.60 5.06
CA ARG A 109 -7.37 19.53 4.72
C ARG A 109 -7.95 18.22 5.27
N PRO A 110 -8.20 18.09 6.58
CA PRO A 110 -8.52 16.80 7.22
C PRO A 110 -9.77 16.09 6.69
N LEU A 111 -10.68 16.81 6.02
CA LEU A 111 -11.85 16.26 5.34
C LEU A 111 -11.51 15.54 4.02
N GLN A 112 -10.30 15.74 3.49
CA GLN A 112 -9.80 15.11 2.28
C GLN A 112 -8.79 14.01 2.64
N GLN A 113 -8.70 13.01 1.77
CA GLN A 113 -7.67 11.98 1.85
C GLN A 113 -6.25 12.51 1.59
N MET A 114 -5.24 11.79 2.10
CA MET A 114 -3.81 12.06 1.89
C MET A 114 -3.47 12.31 0.42
N SER A 115 -2.65 13.32 0.09
CA SER A 115 -2.32 13.60 -1.31
C SER A 115 -1.61 12.46 -2.03
N GLU A 116 -1.74 12.41 -3.36
CA GLU A 116 -1.11 11.39 -4.21
C GLU A 116 0.40 11.32 -4.05
N ASN A 117 1.01 12.50 -3.91
CA ASN A 117 2.45 12.64 -3.89
C ASN A 117 3.04 12.44 -2.50
N THR A 118 2.23 12.29 -1.43
CA THR A 118 2.74 12.22 -0.05
C THR A 118 3.69 11.04 0.14
N ILE A 119 3.27 9.84 -0.26
CA ILE A 119 4.10 8.62 -0.19
C ILE A 119 5.33 8.73 -1.09
N LEU A 120 5.15 9.25 -2.31
CA LEU A 120 6.23 9.42 -3.27
C LEU A 120 7.33 10.36 -2.74
N TYR A 121 6.94 11.52 -2.21
CA TYR A 121 7.88 12.48 -1.65
C TYR A 121 8.51 11.99 -0.35
N ALA A 122 7.82 11.18 0.44
CA ALA A 122 8.44 10.52 1.59
C ALA A 122 9.55 9.54 1.13
N LEU A 123 9.29 8.73 0.10
CA LEU A 123 10.32 7.87 -0.52
C LEU A 123 11.49 8.70 -1.07
N TYR A 124 11.23 9.86 -1.66
CA TYR A 124 12.29 10.74 -2.17
C TYR A 124 13.18 11.27 -1.05
N ARG A 125 12.59 11.67 0.08
CA ARG A 125 13.34 12.13 1.27
C ARG A 125 14.18 11.01 1.89
N MET A 126 13.79 9.75 1.71
CA MET A 126 14.56 8.58 2.11
C MET A 126 15.64 8.16 1.09
N GLY A 127 15.89 8.96 0.04
CA GLY A 127 16.93 8.67 -0.97
C GLY A 127 16.47 7.77 -2.13
N TYR A 128 15.18 7.42 -2.22
CA TYR A 128 14.66 6.54 -3.26
C TYR A 128 14.07 7.28 -4.48
N ARG A 129 14.47 8.54 -4.71
CA ARG A 129 14.02 9.30 -5.87
C ARG A 129 14.39 8.59 -7.16
N SER A 130 13.42 8.39 -8.05
CA SER A 130 13.57 7.62 -9.31
C SER A 130 13.97 6.14 -9.13
N ARG A 131 14.06 5.64 -7.90
CA ARG A 131 14.42 4.24 -7.57
C ARG A 131 13.22 3.47 -7.01
N MET A 132 12.32 4.15 -6.33
CA MET A 132 11.12 3.55 -5.74
C MET A 132 9.90 4.47 -5.88
N THR A 133 8.73 3.86 -6.02
CA THR A 133 7.43 4.52 -5.94
C THR A 133 6.49 3.67 -5.09
N GLY A 134 5.38 4.24 -4.61
CA GLY A 134 4.35 3.44 -3.92
C GLY A 134 3.84 2.26 -4.78
N HIS A 135 3.70 2.46 -6.09
CA HIS A 135 3.35 1.39 -7.03
C HIS A 135 4.46 0.34 -7.20
N GLY A 136 5.73 0.73 -6.99
CA GLY A 136 6.89 -0.16 -7.07
C GLY A 136 6.85 -1.32 -6.07
N PHE A 137 6.23 -1.12 -4.90
CA PHE A 137 6.09 -2.17 -3.86
C PHE A 137 5.39 -3.41 -4.41
N ARG A 138 4.30 -3.22 -5.14
CA ARG A 138 3.48 -4.31 -5.65
C ARG A 138 4.23 -5.15 -6.66
N GLY A 139 4.95 -4.49 -7.56
CA GLY A 139 5.80 -5.18 -8.52
C GLY A 139 6.90 -5.97 -7.83
N LEU A 140 7.60 -5.34 -6.88
CA LEU A 140 8.68 -5.94 -6.11
C LEU A 140 8.20 -7.21 -5.37
N VAL A 141 7.14 -7.08 -4.58
CA VAL A 141 6.58 -8.18 -3.78
C VAL A 141 6.04 -9.29 -4.65
N SER A 142 5.33 -8.96 -5.73
CA SER A 142 4.89 -9.96 -6.71
C SER A 142 6.05 -10.76 -7.27
N THR A 143 7.20 -10.12 -7.53
CA THR A 143 8.37 -10.82 -8.08
C THR A 143 8.98 -11.74 -7.02
N ILE A 144 9.30 -11.18 -5.84
CA ILE A 144 9.92 -11.91 -4.74
C ILE A 144 9.07 -13.11 -4.29
N LEU A 145 7.75 -12.93 -4.13
CA LEU A 145 6.89 -14.01 -3.65
C LEU A 145 6.74 -15.13 -4.68
N ASN A 146 6.70 -14.82 -5.98
CA ASN A 146 6.68 -15.85 -7.01
C ASN A 146 8.04 -16.58 -7.08
N GLU A 147 9.17 -15.86 -7.00
CA GLU A 147 10.51 -16.46 -6.98
C GLU A 147 10.74 -17.36 -5.76
N LYS A 148 10.14 -17.03 -4.61
CA LYS A 148 10.15 -17.87 -3.41
C LYS A 148 9.16 -19.04 -3.44
N GLY A 149 8.40 -19.21 -4.52
CA GLY A 149 7.48 -20.35 -4.69
C GLY A 149 6.19 -20.27 -3.87
N PHE A 150 5.77 -19.07 -3.44
CA PHE A 150 4.45 -18.90 -2.83
C PHE A 150 3.34 -19.13 -3.85
N ASN A 151 2.16 -19.55 -3.37
CA ASN A 151 1.01 -19.79 -4.22
C ASN A 151 0.60 -18.50 -4.98
N SER A 152 0.63 -18.56 -6.31
CA SER A 152 0.36 -17.41 -7.18
C SER A 152 -1.06 -16.86 -6.99
N ASP A 153 -2.07 -17.69 -6.75
CA ASP A 153 -3.44 -17.23 -6.49
C ASP A 153 -3.51 -16.39 -5.21
N TRP A 154 -2.72 -16.73 -4.19
CA TRP A 154 -2.68 -15.96 -2.94
C TRP A 154 -2.02 -14.60 -3.18
N ILE A 155 -0.92 -14.57 -3.95
CA ILE A 155 -0.24 -13.32 -4.33
C ILE A 155 -1.19 -12.43 -5.13
N GLU A 156 -1.88 -12.98 -6.11
CA GLU A 156 -2.82 -12.22 -6.95
C GLU A 156 -4.00 -11.67 -6.16
N ARG A 157 -4.57 -12.48 -5.25
CA ARG A 157 -5.66 -12.05 -4.37
C ARG A 157 -5.22 -10.93 -3.43
N GLN A 158 -4.04 -11.04 -2.81
CA GLN A 158 -3.50 -10.02 -1.92
C GLN A 158 -3.21 -8.71 -2.65
N LEU A 159 -2.68 -8.81 -3.87
CA LEU A 159 -2.41 -7.63 -4.66
C LEU A 159 -3.71 -7.10 -5.30
N ALA A 160 -4.82 -7.83 -5.36
CA ALA A 160 -5.94 -7.53 -6.25
C ALA A 160 -5.47 -7.52 -7.73
N PRO A 161 -5.95 -8.44 -8.58
CA PRO A 161 -5.40 -8.63 -9.92
C PRO A 161 -5.38 -7.34 -10.74
N ARG A 162 -4.33 -7.15 -11.56
CA ARG A 162 -4.47 -6.28 -12.74
C ARG A 162 -5.45 -7.01 -13.63
N SER A 163 -6.41 -6.30 -14.22
CA SER A 163 -7.33 -6.82 -15.23
C SER A 163 -6.62 -7.86 -16.10
N SER A 164 -6.92 -9.14 -15.87
CA SER A 164 -6.68 -10.17 -16.86
C SER A 164 -7.52 -9.75 -18.06
N SER A 165 -6.86 -9.40 -19.17
CA SER A 165 -7.51 -9.51 -20.47
C SER A 165 -8.05 -10.93 -20.54
N LEU A 166 -9.37 -11.06 -20.36
CA LEU A 166 -10.07 -12.24 -20.79
C LEU A 166 -9.95 -12.23 -22.32
N SER A 167 -9.27 -13.26 -22.83
CA SER A 167 -9.07 -13.62 -24.24
C SER A 167 -8.22 -12.67 -25.09
#